data_AF-A0AAD7T951-F1
#
_entry.id   AF-A0AAD7T951-F1
#
_cell.length_a   1.000
_cell.length_b   1.000
_cell.length_c   1.000
_cell.angle_alpha   90.00
_cell.angle_beta   90.00
_cell.angle_gamma   90.00
#
_symmetry.space_group_name_H-M   'P 1'
#
loop_
_entity.id
_entity.type
_entity.pdbx_description
1 polymer ?
#
loop_
_entity_poly.entity_id
_entity_poly.type
_entity_poly.pdbx_seq_one_letter_code
_entity_poly.pdbx_strand_id
1 'polypeptide(L)'
;MIPVNDKIILCECDAGASHLSVQETLFCSRLKMYSQTFLCVLLFVAGFDSSLERKGKKPIQTLSRGWGDDITWVQTYEEGLTEMQNSQKPLMVIHHMDECPHSQALKKAFAADEKIQKMAQEDFIMLNLVHETIDKNLSPDGLYVPRILFVDPSMTVRADIAGKYGNRMYAYEADDMQTLEENMRHAKAILKTEL
;
A
#
# COMPACT_ATOMS: atom_id res chain seq x y z
N MET A 1 23.73 54.69 -10.24
CA MET A 1 24.79 55.70 -10.02
C MET A 1 24.09 57.00 -9.65
N ILE A 2 23.99 57.30 -8.36
CA ILE A 2 23.75 58.61 -7.74
C ILE A 2 24.09 58.45 -6.24
N PRO A 3 24.68 59.47 -5.60
CA PRO A 3 25.55 59.33 -4.43
C PRO A 3 24.94 59.83 -3.09
N VAL A 4 25.43 59.26 -1.99
CA VAL A 4 26.10 59.86 -0.80
C VAL A 4 25.59 61.18 -0.15
N ASN A 5 25.39 61.10 1.18
CA ASN A 5 25.48 62.11 2.28
C ASN A 5 24.40 63.20 2.43
N ASP A 6 24.09 63.76 3.61
CA ASP A 6 24.60 63.69 5.00
C ASP A 6 23.57 64.38 5.92
N LYS A 7 23.40 63.90 7.17
CA LYS A 7 23.60 64.66 8.43
C LYS A 7 22.87 64.05 9.61
N ILE A 8 23.70 63.57 10.53
CA ILE A 8 23.43 63.30 11.93
C ILE A 8 23.23 64.64 12.66
N ILE A 9 22.18 64.75 13.47
CA ILE A 9 22.15 65.65 14.63
C ILE A 9 21.75 64.81 15.84
N LEU A 10 22.70 64.68 16.76
CA LEU A 10 22.53 64.20 18.13
C LEU A 10 21.62 65.16 18.90
N CYS A 11 20.70 64.61 19.69
CA CYS A 11 20.27 65.20 20.94
C CYS A 11 20.18 64.09 21.99
N GLU A 12 21.17 64.04 22.87
CA GLU A 12 20.99 63.49 24.21
C GLU A 12 19.98 64.36 24.97
N CYS A 13 19.03 63.73 25.65
CA CYS A 13 18.31 64.33 26.76
C CYS A 13 18.25 63.29 27.88
N ASP A 14 19.11 63.51 28.86
CA ASP A 14 19.04 62.91 30.19
C ASP A 14 18.05 63.70 31.07
N ALA A 15 17.79 63.14 32.26
CA ALA A 15 17.09 63.72 33.42
C ALA A 15 15.58 63.41 33.56
N GLY A 16 15.28 62.70 34.65
CA GLY A 16 13.94 62.31 35.05
C GLY A 16 13.10 63.45 35.64
N ALA A 17 11.81 63.19 35.79
CA ALA A 17 11.03 63.43 37.01
C ALA A 17 9.56 63.04 36.79
N SER A 18 9.07 62.20 37.69
CA SER A 18 7.72 62.12 38.28
C SER A 18 6.48 62.59 37.51
N HIS A 19 5.47 61.71 37.61
CA HIS A 19 4.03 62.01 37.73
C HIS A 19 3.23 62.15 36.43
N LEU A 20 2.82 61.01 35.86
CA LEU A 20 1.68 60.96 34.94
C LEU A 20 0.67 59.87 35.31
N SER A 21 -0.58 60.20 34.98
CA SER A 21 -1.83 59.75 35.58
C SER A 21 -2.20 58.27 35.37
N VAL A 22 -2.93 57.72 36.35
CA VAL A 22 -3.54 56.38 36.34
C VAL A 22 -4.42 56.12 35.10
N GLN A 23 -4.91 57.19 34.46
CA GLN A 23 -5.78 57.12 33.27
C GLN A 23 -5.05 56.69 31.98
N GLU A 24 -3.76 56.99 31.82
CA GLU A 24 -2.98 56.56 30.63
C GLU A 24 -2.53 55.10 30.73
N THR A 25 -2.25 54.62 31.94
CA THR A 25 -1.94 53.20 32.19
C THR A 25 -3.11 52.28 31.85
N LEU A 26 -4.35 52.71 32.08
CA LEU A 26 -5.56 51.95 31.73
C LEU A 26 -5.78 51.85 30.21
N PHE A 27 -5.41 52.89 29.46
CA PHE A 27 -5.51 52.91 28.00
C PHE A 27 -4.44 52.03 27.33
N CYS A 28 -3.20 52.08 27.83
CA CYS A 28 -2.10 51.23 27.36
C CYS A 28 -2.35 49.74 27.68
N SER A 29 -2.95 49.44 28.83
CA SER A 29 -3.33 48.07 29.21
C SER A 29 -4.45 47.52 28.33
N ARG A 30 -5.44 48.35 27.95
CA ARG A 30 -6.50 47.96 27.02
C ARG A 30 -6.02 47.78 25.58
N LEU A 31 -5.10 48.63 25.07
CA LEU A 31 -4.53 48.45 23.74
C LEU A 31 -3.61 47.22 23.64
N LYS A 32 -2.82 46.92 24.68
CA LYS A 32 -2.00 45.69 24.74
C LYS A 32 -2.87 44.43 24.78
N MET A 33 -4.00 44.49 25.48
CA MET A 33 -4.97 43.40 25.52
C MET A 33 -5.63 43.16 24.14
N TYR A 34 -5.97 44.23 23.42
CA TYR A 34 -6.47 44.13 22.03
C TYR A 34 -5.41 43.57 21.06
N SER A 35 -4.15 43.98 21.16
CA SER A 35 -3.07 43.47 20.30
C SER A 35 -2.76 41.99 20.56
N GLN A 36 -2.71 41.56 21.82
CA GLN A 36 -2.45 40.17 22.21
C GLN A 36 -3.61 39.24 21.80
N THR A 37 -4.86 39.70 21.97
CA THR A 37 -6.04 38.93 21.57
C THR A 37 -6.16 38.82 20.05
N PHE A 38 -5.84 39.88 19.30
CA PHE A 38 -5.85 39.84 17.83
C PHE A 38 -4.78 38.89 17.26
N LEU A 39 -3.59 38.84 17.88
CA LEU A 39 -2.53 37.90 17.50
C LEU A 39 -2.93 36.44 17.79
N CYS A 40 -3.57 36.17 18.93
CA CYS A 40 -4.07 34.82 19.25
C CYS A 40 -5.20 34.37 18.32
N VAL A 41 -6.11 35.26 17.93
CA VAL A 41 -7.17 34.95 16.97
C VAL A 41 -6.57 34.61 15.61
N LEU A 42 -5.61 35.40 15.11
CA LEU A 42 -4.91 35.12 13.84
C LEU A 42 -4.16 33.77 13.84
N LEU A 43 -3.54 33.39 14.96
CA LEU A 43 -2.92 32.05 15.10
C LEU A 43 -3.95 30.92 15.14
N PHE A 44 -5.14 31.15 15.70
CA PHE A 44 -6.24 30.18 15.66
C PHE A 44 -6.85 30.03 14.25
N VAL A 45 -6.95 31.10 13.45
CA VAL A 45 -7.46 30.99 12.06
C VAL A 45 -6.43 30.36 11.11
N ALA A 46 -5.13 30.53 11.38
CA ALA A 46 -4.06 29.88 10.62
C ALA A 46 -3.80 28.40 11.01
N GLY A 47 -4.30 27.97 12.18
CA GLY A 47 -4.09 26.62 12.73
C GLY A 47 -5.18 25.60 12.41
N PHE A 48 -6.32 26.03 11.86
CA PHE A 48 -7.34 25.11 11.32
C PHE A 48 -7.04 24.79 9.85
N ASP A 49 -5.91 24.11 9.61
CA ASP A 49 -5.79 23.25 8.44
C ASP A 49 -6.75 22.09 8.70
N SER A 50 -8.00 22.30 8.32
CA SER A 50 -9.00 21.24 8.31
C SER A 50 -8.43 20.21 7.36
N SER A 51 -7.84 19.16 7.92
CA SER A 51 -7.47 17.95 7.20
C SER A 51 -8.76 17.45 6.57
N LEU A 52 -9.04 17.95 5.36
CA LEU A 52 -10.01 17.39 4.45
C LEU A 52 -9.54 15.96 4.31
N GLU A 53 -10.22 15.04 5.00
CA GLU A 53 -10.14 13.64 4.65
C GLU A 53 -10.41 13.59 3.15
N ARG A 54 -9.33 13.42 2.38
CA ARG A 54 -9.43 12.95 1.02
C ARG A 54 -10.07 11.59 1.18
N LYS A 55 -11.41 11.53 1.09
CA LYS A 55 -12.11 10.31 0.73
C LYS A 55 -11.50 9.90 -0.61
N GLY A 56 -10.46 9.08 -0.52
CA GLY A 56 -9.81 8.50 -1.66
C GLY A 56 -10.92 7.85 -2.48
N LYS A 57 -11.04 8.24 -3.75
CA LYS A 57 -11.81 7.44 -4.70
C LYS A 57 -11.31 6.02 -4.54
N LYS A 58 -12.16 5.08 -4.13
CA LYS A 58 -11.80 3.67 -4.14
C LYS A 58 -11.29 3.40 -5.57
N PRO A 59 -10.05 2.94 -5.75
CA PRO A 59 -9.56 2.63 -7.09
C PRO A 59 -10.55 1.66 -7.73
N ILE A 60 -10.82 1.83 -9.02
CA ILE A 60 -11.61 0.87 -9.79
C ILE A 60 -10.92 -0.48 -9.57
N GLN A 61 -11.64 -1.45 -8.99
CA GLN A 61 -11.06 -2.76 -8.73
C GLN A 61 -10.90 -3.48 -10.06
N THR A 62 -9.67 -3.49 -10.57
CA THR A 62 -9.28 -4.36 -11.67
C THR A 62 -9.19 -5.80 -11.16
N LEU A 63 -9.46 -6.78 -12.03
CA LEU A 63 -9.30 -8.20 -11.66
C LEU A 63 -7.86 -8.53 -11.24
N SER A 64 -6.88 -7.80 -11.78
CA SER A 64 -5.46 -7.94 -11.42
C SER A 64 -5.15 -7.53 -9.98
N ARG A 65 -5.90 -6.57 -9.40
CA ARG A 65 -5.67 -6.01 -8.06
C ARG A 65 -4.21 -5.56 -7.79
N GLY A 66 -3.43 -5.32 -8.83
CA GLY A 66 -2.01 -4.94 -8.76
C GLY A 66 -1.01 -6.10 -8.81
N TRP A 67 -1.43 -7.34 -9.12
CA TRP A 67 -0.55 -8.50 -9.33
C TRP A 67 0.04 -8.59 -10.75
N GLY A 68 -0.39 -7.74 -11.67
CA GLY A 68 0.03 -7.76 -13.07
C GLY A 68 -1.16 -7.45 -13.96
N ASP A 69 -1.15 -6.26 -14.55
CA ASP A 69 -2.28 -5.75 -15.34
C ASP A 69 -2.34 -6.37 -16.75
N ASP A 70 -1.22 -6.89 -17.24
CA ASP A 70 -1.11 -7.57 -18.54
C ASP A 70 -1.50 -9.07 -18.47
N ILE A 71 -1.69 -9.60 -17.26
CA ILE A 71 -2.15 -10.98 -17.06
C ILE A 71 -3.67 -11.05 -17.29
N THR A 72 -4.12 -12.08 -18.01
CA THR A 72 -5.55 -12.39 -18.14
C THR A 72 -6.01 -13.18 -16.90
N TRP A 73 -6.79 -12.54 -16.04
CA TRP A 73 -7.28 -13.11 -14.78
C TRP A 73 -8.68 -13.70 -14.93
N VAL A 74 -8.87 -14.92 -14.44
CA VAL A 74 -10.21 -15.51 -14.26
C VAL A 74 -10.88 -14.92 -13.02
N GLN A 75 -12.21 -14.89 -12.99
CA GLN A 75 -12.97 -14.26 -11.91
C GLN A 75 -13.30 -15.21 -10.77
N THR A 76 -13.57 -16.49 -11.09
CA THR A 76 -13.96 -17.49 -10.09
C THR A 76 -13.12 -18.75 -10.17
N TYR A 77 -13.16 -19.54 -9.10
CA TYR A 77 -12.43 -20.80 -9.04
C TYR A 77 -12.96 -21.83 -10.05
N GLU A 78 -14.27 -21.88 -10.24
CA GLU A 78 -14.95 -22.79 -11.17
C GLU A 78 -14.60 -22.47 -12.63
N GLU A 79 -14.53 -21.18 -12.97
CA GLU A 79 -14.04 -20.70 -14.28
C GLU A 79 -12.58 -21.12 -14.49
N GLY A 80 -11.73 -20.90 -13.49
CA GLY A 80 -10.32 -21.29 -13.51
C GLY A 80 -10.13 -22.79 -13.70
N LEU A 81 -10.91 -23.64 -13.01
CA LEU A 81 -10.87 -25.10 -13.16
C LEU A 81 -11.31 -25.54 -14.55
N THR A 82 -12.34 -24.91 -15.11
CA THR A 82 -12.84 -25.22 -16.46
C THR A 82 -11.78 -24.86 -17.52
N GLU A 83 -11.21 -23.65 -17.43
CA GLU A 83 -10.20 -23.19 -18.37
C GLU A 83 -8.88 -23.97 -18.27
N MET A 84 -8.50 -24.35 -17.04
CA MET A 84 -7.35 -25.24 -16.78
C MET A 84 -7.51 -26.58 -17.52
N GLN A 85 -8.69 -27.19 -17.46
CA GLN A 85 -8.96 -28.45 -18.17
C GLN A 85 -8.98 -28.26 -19.70
N ASN A 86 -9.56 -27.17 -20.20
CA ASN A 86 -9.65 -26.92 -21.63
C ASN A 86 -8.28 -26.63 -22.26
N SER A 87 -7.48 -25.79 -21.59
CA SER A 87 -6.17 -25.32 -22.09
C SER A 87 -5.02 -26.27 -21.74
N GLN A 88 -5.24 -27.23 -20.84
CA GLN A 88 -4.20 -28.10 -20.27
C GLN A 88 -3.05 -27.30 -19.63
N LYS A 89 -3.36 -26.12 -19.09
CA LYS A 89 -2.43 -25.29 -18.31
C LYS A 89 -2.78 -25.38 -16.83
N PRO A 90 -1.81 -25.53 -15.92
CA PRO A 90 -2.09 -25.51 -14.48
C PRO A 90 -2.71 -24.18 -14.03
N LEU A 91 -3.54 -24.26 -12.99
CA LEU A 91 -4.15 -23.09 -12.35
C LEU A 91 -3.28 -22.64 -11.16
N MET A 92 -2.94 -21.36 -11.13
CA MET A 92 -2.23 -20.73 -10.02
C MET A 92 -3.22 -19.85 -9.24
N VAL A 93 -3.40 -20.17 -7.96
CA VAL A 93 -4.36 -19.50 -7.07
C VAL A 93 -3.62 -18.71 -6.00
N ILE A 94 -3.85 -17.39 -5.98
CA ILE A 94 -3.25 -16.46 -5.03
C ILE A 94 -4.31 -15.99 -4.04
N HIS A 95 -4.22 -16.46 -2.79
CA HIS A 95 -5.04 -15.93 -1.69
C HIS A 95 -4.31 -14.78 -1.02
N HIS A 96 -4.99 -13.64 -0.87
CA HIS A 96 -4.40 -12.43 -0.30
C HIS A 96 -5.42 -11.56 0.42
N MET A 97 -4.96 -10.54 1.14
CA MET A 97 -5.82 -9.47 1.65
C MET A 97 -5.26 -8.10 1.28
N ASP A 98 -6.13 -7.16 0.92
CA ASP A 98 -5.72 -5.80 0.54
C ASP A 98 -5.04 -5.06 1.71
N GLU A 99 -5.54 -5.27 2.94
CA GLU A 99 -5.05 -4.64 4.18
C GLU A 99 -4.03 -5.52 4.92
N CYS A 100 -3.15 -6.23 4.18
CA CYS A 100 -2.08 -7.05 4.75
C CYS A 100 -0.70 -6.60 4.23
N PRO A 101 0.22 -6.15 5.11
CA PRO A 101 1.56 -5.72 4.69
C PRO A 101 2.35 -6.78 3.92
N HIS A 102 2.26 -8.05 4.33
CA HIS A 102 2.93 -9.16 3.64
C HIS A 102 2.36 -9.40 2.24
N SER A 103 1.02 -9.34 2.10
CA SER A 103 0.37 -9.46 0.78
C SER A 103 0.74 -8.31 -0.14
N GLN A 104 0.80 -7.08 0.38
CA GLN A 104 1.19 -5.90 -0.40
C GLN A 104 2.65 -5.95 -0.85
N ALA A 105 3.56 -6.42 0.02
CA ALA A 105 4.97 -6.56 -0.31
C ALA A 105 5.19 -7.64 -1.39
N LEU A 106 4.57 -8.81 -1.20
CA LEU A 106 4.64 -9.90 -2.17
C LEU A 106 4.05 -9.49 -3.53
N LYS A 107 2.89 -8.83 -3.52
CA LYS A 107 2.24 -8.32 -4.74
C LYS A 107 3.14 -7.39 -5.54
N LYS A 108 3.83 -6.46 -4.87
CA LYS A 108 4.77 -5.54 -5.53
C LYS A 108 5.96 -6.28 -6.14
N ALA A 109 6.54 -7.24 -5.42
CA ALA A 109 7.64 -8.05 -5.93
C ALA A 109 7.21 -8.91 -7.13
N PHE A 110 6.05 -9.57 -7.03
CA PHE A 110 5.47 -10.38 -8.08
C PHE A 110 5.18 -9.58 -9.36
N ALA A 111 4.64 -8.36 -9.22
CA ALA A 111 4.36 -7.48 -10.35
C ALA A 111 5.63 -6.91 -11.00
N ALA A 112 6.73 -6.82 -10.26
CA ALA A 112 8.01 -6.28 -10.75
C ALA A 112 8.90 -7.35 -11.41
N ASP A 113 8.67 -8.65 -11.15
CA ASP A 113 9.48 -9.73 -11.71
C ASP A 113 8.99 -10.13 -13.10
N GLU A 114 9.73 -9.71 -14.14
CA GLU A 114 9.39 -9.95 -15.54
C GLU A 114 9.28 -11.45 -15.90
N LYS A 115 10.06 -12.32 -15.26
CA LYS A 115 10.04 -13.76 -15.57
C LYS A 115 8.79 -14.41 -15.01
N ILE A 116 8.43 -14.06 -13.78
CA ILE A 116 7.21 -14.53 -13.13
C ILE A 116 5.99 -14.00 -13.90
N GLN A 117 5.98 -12.72 -14.28
CA GLN A 117 4.91 -12.15 -15.11
C GLN A 117 4.76 -12.89 -16.44
N LYS A 118 5.87 -13.16 -17.12
CA LYS A 118 5.86 -13.91 -18.38
C LYS A 118 5.29 -15.32 -18.21
N MET A 119 5.75 -16.07 -17.21
CA MET A 119 5.22 -17.41 -16.94
C MET A 119 3.74 -17.35 -16.58
N ALA A 120 3.32 -16.39 -15.75
CA ALA A 120 1.92 -16.21 -15.38
C ALA A 120 1.01 -15.93 -16.61
N GLN A 121 1.49 -15.19 -17.61
CA GLN A 121 0.74 -14.93 -18.84
C GLN A 121 0.70 -16.12 -19.80
N GLU A 122 1.84 -16.79 -19.98
CA GLU A 122 2.01 -17.78 -21.05
C GLU A 122 1.64 -19.20 -20.59
N ASP A 123 1.96 -19.57 -19.35
CA ASP A 123 1.97 -20.96 -18.88
C ASP A 123 0.87 -21.32 -17.89
N PHE A 124 0.19 -20.33 -17.29
CA PHE A 124 -0.78 -20.56 -16.21
C PHE A 124 -2.15 -19.96 -16.50
N ILE A 125 -3.18 -20.57 -15.91
CA ILE A 125 -4.45 -19.89 -15.63
C ILE A 125 -4.30 -19.18 -14.30
N MET A 126 -4.62 -17.88 -14.25
CA MET A 126 -4.30 -17.03 -13.11
C MET A 126 -5.56 -16.59 -12.36
N LEU A 127 -5.63 -16.91 -11.07
CA LEU A 127 -6.72 -16.53 -10.17
C LEU A 127 -6.16 -15.86 -8.90
N ASN A 128 -6.73 -14.72 -8.52
CA ASN A 128 -6.47 -14.12 -7.20
C ASN A 128 -7.78 -13.93 -6.42
N LEU A 129 -7.73 -14.26 -5.14
CA LEU A 129 -8.86 -14.29 -4.23
C LEU A 129 -8.57 -13.47 -2.98
N VAL A 130 -9.48 -12.54 -2.68
CA VAL A 130 -9.48 -11.78 -1.41
C VAL A 130 -10.16 -12.57 -0.29
N HIS A 131 -11.14 -13.39 -0.67
CA HIS A 131 -11.94 -14.19 0.25
C HIS A 131 -11.62 -15.67 0.03
N GLU A 132 -11.65 -16.44 1.12
CA GLU A 132 -11.39 -17.88 1.07
C GLU A 132 -12.49 -18.63 0.31
N THR A 133 -12.10 -19.73 -0.33
CA THR A 133 -13.04 -20.62 -1.03
C THR A 133 -13.71 -21.62 -0.08
N ILE A 134 -14.78 -22.26 -0.54
CA ILE A 134 -15.43 -23.36 0.18
C ILE A 134 -14.55 -24.63 0.18
N ASP A 135 -13.66 -24.77 -0.81
CA ASP A 135 -12.77 -25.91 -0.95
C ASP A 135 -11.67 -25.91 0.12
N LYS A 136 -11.70 -26.93 1.00
CA LYS A 136 -10.70 -27.11 2.07
C LYS A 136 -9.33 -27.52 1.52
N ASN A 137 -9.25 -28.07 0.31
CA ASN A 137 -7.98 -28.44 -0.32
C ASN A 137 -7.13 -27.22 -0.67
N LEU A 138 -7.73 -26.01 -0.71
CA LEU A 138 -7.02 -24.75 -0.91
C LEU A 138 -6.48 -24.13 0.40
N SER A 139 -6.58 -24.85 1.53
CA SER A 139 -6.05 -24.43 2.84
C SER A 139 -5.55 -25.61 3.70
N PRO A 140 -4.69 -26.50 3.16
CA PRO A 140 -4.30 -27.73 3.84
C PRO A 140 -3.51 -27.51 5.14
N ASP A 141 -2.83 -26.36 5.28
CA ASP A 141 -2.03 -25.99 6.45
C ASP A 141 -2.54 -24.71 7.15
N GLY A 142 -3.76 -24.27 6.83
CA GLY A 142 -4.45 -23.15 7.48
C GLY A 142 -4.81 -21.97 6.58
N LEU A 143 -5.43 -20.96 7.19
CA LEU A 143 -5.99 -19.78 6.51
C LEU A 143 -5.15 -18.53 6.76
N TYR A 144 -3.88 -18.57 6.39
CA TYR A 144 -2.99 -17.40 6.41
C TYR A 144 -2.86 -16.78 5.02
N VAL A 145 -2.47 -15.50 4.98
CA VAL A 145 -2.22 -14.74 3.75
C VAL A 145 -0.86 -14.04 3.80
N PRO A 146 -0.15 -13.87 2.67
CA PRO A 146 -0.49 -14.40 1.35
C PRO A 146 -0.19 -15.91 1.22
N ARG A 147 -0.93 -16.58 0.33
CA ARG A 147 -0.80 -18.02 0.06
C ARG A 147 -0.91 -18.28 -1.44
N ILE A 148 0.05 -19.03 -1.99
CA ILE A 148 0.06 -19.40 -3.42
C ILE A 148 0.01 -20.91 -3.56
N LEU A 149 -1.00 -21.39 -4.28
CA LEU A 149 -1.24 -22.80 -4.53
C LEU A 149 -1.29 -23.06 -6.04
N PHE A 150 -0.90 -24.26 -6.43
CA PHE A 150 -0.97 -24.73 -7.81
C PHE A 150 -1.95 -25.90 -7.89
N VAL A 151 -2.81 -25.88 -8.90
CA VAL A 151 -3.75 -26.96 -9.22
C VAL A 151 -3.39 -27.50 -10.60
N ASP A 152 -3.25 -28.81 -10.68
CA ASP A 152 -2.93 -29.53 -11.90
C ASP A 152 -4.20 -29.77 -12.73
N PRO A 153 -4.12 -29.86 -14.09
CA PRO A 153 -5.25 -30.19 -14.95
C PRO A 153 -6.02 -31.46 -14.56
N SER A 154 -5.41 -32.38 -13.82
CA SER A 154 -6.07 -33.52 -13.15
C SER A 154 -7.02 -33.15 -12.01
N MET A 155 -7.28 -31.86 -11.75
CA MET A 155 -8.06 -31.35 -10.61
C MET A 155 -7.44 -31.66 -9.24
N THR A 156 -6.11 -31.83 -9.20
CA THR A 156 -5.38 -32.11 -7.96
C THR A 156 -4.58 -30.90 -7.51
N VAL A 157 -4.74 -30.48 -6.25
CA VAL A 157 -3.87 -29.47 -5.63
C VAL A 157 -2.48 -30.06 -5.46
N ARG A 158 -1.45 -29.39 -5.99
CA ARG A 158 -0.05 -29.81 -5.96
C ARG A 158 0.57 -29.55 -4.59
N ALA A 159 0.18 -30.36 -3.60
CA ALA A 159 0.66 -30.27 -2.23
C ALA A 159 2.17 -30.59 -2.09
N ASP A 160 2.77 -31.21 -3.10
CA ASP A 160 4.21 -31.46 -3.22
C ASP A 160 5.04 -30.19 -3.46
N ILE A 161 4.40 -29.11 -3.91
CA ILE A 161 5.06 -27.83 -4.19
C ILE A 161 4.89 -26.91 -2.97
N ALA A 162 5.89 -26.93 -2.09
CA ALA A 162 5.96 -26.06 -0.92
C ALA A 162 7.03 -24.96 -1.11
N GLY A 163 6.77 -23.80 -0.52
CA GLY A 163 7.73 -22.72 -0.31
C GLY A 163 8.69 -23.03 0.83
N LYS A 164 9.29 -21.96 1.37
CA LYS A 164 10.44 -22.05 2.28
C LYS A 164 10.07 -22.36 3.74
N TYR A 165 8.85 -22.02 4.16
CA TYR A 165 8.47 -22.01 5.58
C TYR A 165 7.73 -23.28 5.97
N GLY A 166 8.34 -24.14 6.78
CA GLY A 166 7.74 -25.43 7.16
C GLY A 166 6.44 -25.33 7.97
N ASN A 167 6.20 -24.20 8.65
CA ASN A 167 4.95 -23.94 9.38
C ASN A 167 3.87 -23.26 8.52
N ARG A 168 4.23 -22.79 7.33
CA ARG A 168 3.38 -22.06 6.37
C ARG A 168 3.86 -22.42 4.97
N MET A 169 3.55 -23.64 4.55
CA MET A 169 4.17 -24.29 3.39
C MET A 169 3.88 -23.58 2.07
N TYR A 170 2.82 -22.77 1.99
CA TYR A 170 2.42 -22.08 0.77
C TYR A 170 2.57 -20.55 0.88
N ALA A 171 3.24 -20.08 1.94
CA ALA A 171 3.60 -18.67 2.09
C ALA A 171 4.87 -18.33 1.30
N TYR A 172 4.87 -17.13 0.72
CA TYR A 172 6.03 -16.53 0.06
C TYR A 172 6.17 -15.08 0.55
N GLU A 173 7.40 -14.67 0.82
CA GLU A 173 7.72 -13.27 1.12
C GLU A 173 8.25 -12.56 -0.14
N ALA A 174 8.38 -11.24 -0.09
CA ALA A 174 8.87 -10.45 -1.22
C ALA A 174 10.27 -10.87 -1.69
N ASP A 175 11.09 -11.41 -0.79
CA ASP A 175 12.46 -11.87 -1.08
C ASP A 175 12.50 -13.31 -1.62
N ASP A 176 11.37 -14.03 -1.67
CA ASP A 176 11.29 -15.43 -2.09
C ASP A 176 10.95 -15.59 -3.59
N MET A 177 11.13 -14.55 -4.42
CA MET A 177 10.76 -14.59 -5.86
C MET A 177 11.49 -15.69 -6.62
N GLN A 178 12.76 -15.96 -6.30
CA GLN A 178 13.48 -17.07 -6.92
C GLN A 178 12.85 -18.43 -6.59
N THR A 179 12.49 -18.65 -5.32
CA THR A 179 11.80 -19.88 -4.89
C THR A 179 10.45 -20.01 -5.58
N LEU A 180 9.71 -18.90 -5.72
CA LEU A 180 8.44 -18.89 -6.44
C LEU A 180 8.63 -19.21 -7.93
N GLU A 181 9.65 -18.64 -8.59
CA GLU A 181 10.01 -18.93 -9.99
C GLU A 181 10.31 -20.43 -10.18
N GLU A 182 11.08 -21.03 -9.28
CA GLU A 182 11.40 -22.46 -9.28
C GLU A 182 10.15 -23.33 -9.08
N ASN A 183 9.27 -22.95 -8.15
CA ASN A 183 8.01 -23.64 -7.90
C ASN A 183 7.02 -23.53 -9.06
N MET A 184 6.95 -22.38 -9.74
CA MET A 184 6.18 -22.22 -10.98
C MET A 184 6.73 -23.15 -12.08
N ARG A 185 8.05 -23.23 -12.25
CA ARG A 185 8.65 -24.17 -13.21
C ARG A 185 8.30 -25.62 -12.89
N HIS A 186 8.28 -25.98 -11.61
CA HIS A 186 7.88 -27.32 -11.19
C HIS A 186 6.39 -27.58 -11.44
N ALA A 187 5.52 -26.61 -11.15
CA ALA A 187 4.08 -26.71 -11.38
C ALA A 187 3.72 -26.84 -12.87
N LYS A 188 4.52 -26.26 -13.77
CA LYS A 188 4.38 -26.42 -15.22
C LYS A 188 4.54 -27.87 -15.68
N ALA A 189 5.28 -28.69 -14.94
CA ALA A 189 5.37 -30.12 -15.21
C ALA A 189 4.10 -30.83 -14.72
N ILE A 190 3.19 -31.08 -15.66
CA ILE A 190 1.91 -31.75 -15.42
C ILE A 190 2.15 -33.15 -14.86
N LEU A 191 1.34 -33.54 -13.87
CA LEU A 191 1.36 -34.89 -13.34
C LEU A 191 1.03 -35.88 -14.46
N LYS A 192 1.93 -36.82 -14.72
CA LYS A 192 1.64 -37.92 -15.63
C LYS A 192 0.60 -38.80 -14.97
N THR A 193 -0.60 -38.85 -15.52
CA THR A 193 -1.55 -39.91 -15.21
C THR A 193 -0.91 -41.20 -15.74
N GLU A 194 -0.42 -42.05 -14.83
CA GLU A 194 -0.09 -43.44 -15.16
C GLU A 194 -1.38 -44.05 -15.74
N LEU A 195 -1.36 -44.32 -17.05
CA LEU A 195 -2.45 -44.91 -17.82
C LEU A 195 -2.41 -46.44 -17.69
#